data_AF-E6QMQ0-F1
#
_entry.id   AF-E6QMQ0-F1
#
_cell.length_a   1.000
_cell.length_b   1.000
_cell.length_c   1.000
_cell.angle_alpha   90.00
_cell.angle_beta   90.00
_cell.angle_gamma   90.00
#
_symmetry.space_group_name_H-M   'P 1'
#
loop_
_entity.id
_entity.type
_entity.pdbx_description
1 polymer ?
#
loop_
_entity_poly.entity_id
_entity_poly.type
_entity_poly.pdbx_seq_one_letter_code
_entity_poly.pdbx_strand_id
1 'polypeptide(L)'
;MKLRMFLSLCATALIAVGLMPTRLMAQEPTAKIHGHVTDPTGVPRGSGTAVLSTDGGKTIKYSLPVNAAGDYSGSGIAPGTYQILLALPDTPPGKYVDELANVKIEAGQDTAADFDMSRKEYIDKMSPEMKKQVEAFKAKNAEVMKSNQMIKLLNVDLAQARADIHDGDLAHAAAVQALGATAAKADILAKENEIKTAKYGEAETLMKKDAALKPDAAILWIELGNAQNGLSLYDDAITSFKKAMDLDAASKKPNPDLQGAAQSGIGTADIHLKKTAEAAAAFDAAAKVVPAQAPTYLGNQAKLLYTMNSSGTMSDPDAQVAAADKAIAATPAANTPAYALLYYLKAQALTQKATFDAKTQKIVLPPGTVDAYQKYLSIDPDGVFAKDAEDVLTSAGQKIQTRYKAKK
;
A
#
# COMPACT_ATOMS: atom_id res chain seq x y z
N MET A 1 -33.03 11.71 -82.91
CA MET A 1 -33.38 10.60 -82.00
C MET A 1 -32.35 9.50 -82.23
N LYS A 2 -31.16 9.67 -81.64
CA LYS A 2 -30.57 9.00 -80.45
C LYS A 2 -30.03 7.58 -80.76
N LEU A 3 -28.78 7.36 -80.35
CA LEU A 3 -27.96 6.13 -80.41
C LEU A 3 -27.06 6.00 -81.65
N ARG A 4 -25.73 5.99 -81.47
CA ARG A 4 -24.79 5.33 -82.40
C ARG A 4 -23.61 4.72 -81.66
N MET A 5 -23.66 3.40 -81.62
CA MET A 5 -22.65 2.41 -81.25
C MET A 5 -21.69 2.25 -82.43
N PHE A 6 -20.37 2.25 -82.22
CA PHE A 6 -19.42 1.64 -83.16
C PHE A 6 -18.17 1.11 -82.46
N LEU A 7 -18.00 -0.19 -82.66
CA LEU A 7 -16.80 -1.00 -82.51
C LEU A 7 -15.80 -0.59 -83.61
N SER A 8 -14.50 -0.47 -83.33
CA SER A 8 -13.49 -0.58 -84.39
C SER A 8 -12.19 -1.18 -83.87
N LEU A 9 -11.89 -2.33 -84.46
CA LEU A 9 -10.61 -3.03 -84.50
C LEU A 9 -9.68 -2.30 -85.47
N CYS A 10 -8.37 -2.20 -85.19
CA CYS A 10 -7.34 -2.20 -86.25
C CYS A 10 -5.93 -2.44 -85.70
N ALA A 11 -5.16 -3.13 -86.53
CA ALA A 11 -3.91 -3.81 -86.25
C ALA A 11 -2.65 -2.93 -86.39
N THR A 12 -1.62 -3.32 -85.64
CA THR A 12 -0.16 -3.29 -85.88
C THR A 12 0.45 -2.32 -86.90
N ALA A 13 1.46 -1.56 -86.44
CA ALA A 13 2.76 -1.45 -87.11
C ALA A 13 3.87 -1.09 -86.10
N LEU A 14 4.90 -1.93 -86.01
CA LEU A 14 6.14 -1.74 -85.25
C LEU A 14 6.93 -0.53 -85.79
N ILE A 15 7.47 0.30 -84.88
CA ILE A 15 8.68 1.11 -85.12
C ILE A 15 9.64 0.87 -83.96
N ALA A 16 10.83 0.38 -84.30
CA ALA A 16 11.90 0.03 -83.37
C ALA A 16 12.63 1.27 -82.84
N VAL A 17 12.49 1.47 -81.52
CA VAL A 17 13.52 1.75 -80.51
C VAL A 17 14.87 2.31 -80.97
N GLY A 18 15.13 3.56 -80.56
CA GLY A 18 16.47 4.05 -80.21
C GLY A 18 16.55 4.26 -78.70
N LEU A 19 17.02 3.25 -77.95
CA LEU A 19 17.29 3.33 -76.51
C LEU A 19 18.65 4.00 -76.29
N MET A 20 18.66 5.23 -75.76
CA MET A 20 19.83 5.72 -75.04
C MET A 20 19.86 5.03 -73.67
N PRO A 21 21.01 4.52 -73.20
CA PRO A 21 21.12 3.97 -71.87
C PRO A 21 20.95 5.09 -70.84
N THR A 22 19.80 5.12 -70.17
CA THR A 22 19.69 5.77 -68.87
C THR A 22 20.71 5.11 -67.96
N ARG A 23 21.77 5.84 -67.60
CA ARG A 23 22.65 5.46 -66.50
C ARG A 23 21.80 5.44 -65.24
N LEU A 24 21.32 4.25 -64.85
CA LEU A 24 20.94 3.99 -63.47
C LEU A 24 22.22 4.20 -62.65
N MET A 25 22.34 5.37 -62.02
CA MET A 25 23.32 5.59 -60.97
C MET A 25 23.00 4.55 -59.90
N ALA A 26 23.84 3.52 -59.78
CA ALA A 26 23.78 2.59 -58.66
C ALA A 26 23.89 3.44 -57.39
N GLN A 27 22.82 3.50 -56.61
CA GLN A 27 22.82 4.21 -55.35
C GLN A 27 23.81 3.45 -54.45
N GLU A 28 24.90 4.11 -54.04
CA GLU A 28 25.89 3.47 -53.18
C GLU A 28 25.20 2.91 -51.94
N PRO A 29 25.48 1.65 -51.54
CA PRO A 29 24.83 1.04 -50.41
C PRO A 29 25.07 1.87 -49.14
N THR A 30 23.99 2.44 -48.61
CA THR A 30 24.02 3.28 -47.41
C THR A 30 24.17 2.46 -46.14
N ALA A 31 24.63 3.09 -45.07
CA ALA A 31 24.79 2.51 -43.75
C ALA A 31 23.78 3.08 -42.74
N LYS A 32 23.76 2.48 -41.55
CA LYS A 32 23.05 2.96 -40.37
C LYS A 32 24.05 3.28 -39.26
N ILE A 33 23.62 4.14 -38.35
CA ILE A 33 24.35 4.45 -37.13
C ILE A 33 23.35 4.59 -35.98
N HIS A 34 23.75 4.16 -34.80
CA HIS A 34 23.04 4.41 -33.56
C HIS A 34 24.02 4.69 -32.42
N GLY A 35 23.52 5.28 -31.33
CA GLY A 35 24.30 5.43 -30.12
C GLY A 35 23.48 5.95 -28.96
N HIS A 36 24.08 5.86 -27.79
CA HIS A 36 23.53 6.33 -26.52
C HIS A 36 24.41 7.41 -25.91
N VAL A 37 23.80 8.40 -25.25
CA VAL A 37 24.51 9.49 -24.58
C VAL A 37 24.35 9.36 -23.07
N THR A 38 25.47 9.20 -22.38
CA THR A 38 25.58 9.14 -20.93
C THR A 38 26.29 10.39 -20.40
N ASP A 39 25.73 11.02 -19.37
CA ASP A 39 26.31 12.22 -18.75
C ASP A 39 27.50 11.90 -17.81
N PRO A 40 28.23 12.92 -17.30
CA PRO A 40 29.35 12.70 -16.39
C PRO A 40 29.00 11.96 -15.09
N THR A 41 27.72 11.94 -14.73
CA THR A 41 27.21 11.23 -13.55
C THR A 41 26.89 9.77 -13.83
N GLY A 42 26.90 9.34 -15.10
CA GLY A 42 26.55 7.99 -15.53
C GLY A 42 25.07 7.82 -15.88
N VAL A 43 24.31 8.91 -16.01
CA VAL A 43 22.86 8.90 -16.29
C VAL A 43 22.61 9.20 -17.78
N PRO A 44 21.64 8.52 -18.44
CA PRO A 44 21.25 8.83 -19.81
C PRO A 44 20.88 10.31 -19.98
N ARG A 45 21.43 10.96 -21.00
CA ARG A 45 21.20 12.37 -21.28
C ARG A 45 20.21 12.54 -22.42
N GLY A 46 18.94 12.76 -22.06
CA GLY A 46 17.83 12.91 -23.00
C GLY A 46 17.75 14.24 -23.75
N SER A 47 18.89 14.81 -24.17
CA SER A 47 18.93 16.07 -24.94
C SER A 47 20.27 16.23 -25.65
N GLY A 48 20.24 16.87 -26.82
CA GLY A 48 21.43 17.15 -27.62
C GLY A 48 21.30 16.65 -29.04
N THR A 49 22.42 16.71 -29.77
CA THR A 49 22.50 16.28 -31.15
C THR A 49 23.88 15.68 -31.40
N ALA A 50 23.90 14.45 -31.90
CA ALA A 50 25.10 13.83 -32.44
C ALA A 50 25.26 14.30 -33.89
N VAL A 51 26.35 15.01 -34.19
CA VAL A 51 26.65 15.48 -35.54
C VAL A 51 27.80 14.68 -36.13
N LEU A 52 27.64 14.24 -37.38
CA LEU A 52 28.70 13.58 -38.13
C LEU A 52 29.39 14.60 -39.02
N SER A 53 30.71 14.63 -38.96
CA SER A 53 31.55 15.56 -39.71
C SER A 53 32.83 14.86 -40.19
N THR A 54 33.41 15.37 -41.28
CA THR A 54 34.72 14.92 -41.78
C THR A 54 35.84 15.95 -41.55
N ASP A 55 35.53 17.12 -40.96
CA ASP A 55 36.44 18.27 -40.86
C ASP A 55 36.44 18.98 -39.49
N GLY A 56 36.19 18.24 -38.40
CA GLY A 56 36.20 18.82 -37.05
C GLY A 56 34.94 19.61 -36.67
N GLY A 57 33.83 19.37 -37.37
CA GLY A 57 32.55 20.00 -37.09
C GLY A 57 32.36 21.34 -37.80
N LYS A 58 33.18 21.65 -38.82
CA LYS A 58 33.02 22.84 -39.67
C LYS A 58 31.91 22.60 -40.69
N THR A 59 31.81 21.39 -41.22
CA THR A 59 30.76 20.94 -42.13
C THR A 59 29.98 19.78 -41.51
N ILE A 60 28.73 20.05 -41.09
CA ILE A 60 27.82 19.02 -40.57
C ILE A 60 27.24 18.23 -41.77
N LYS A 61 27.55 16.94 -41.84
CA LYS A 61 27.03 16.04 -42.88
C LYS A 61 25.70 15.41 -42.48
N TYR A 62 25.59 15.03 -41.21
CA TYR A 62 24.38 14.47 -40.62
C TYR A 62 24.17 15.02 -39.22
N SER A 63 22.91 15.15 -38.82
CA SER A 63 22.49 15.70 -37.53
C SER A 63 21.43 14.78 -36.94
N LEU A 64 21.77 14.10 -35.85
CA LEU A 64 20.94 13.06 -35.24
C LEU A 64 20.49 13.55 -33.85
N PRO A 65 19.22 13.92 -33.67
CA PRO A 65 18.74 14.39 -32.38
C PRO A 65 18.72 13.25 -31.36
N VAL A 66 19.12 13.56 -30.13
CA VAL A 66 19.07 12.62 -29.01
C VAL A 66 17.65 12.66 -28.42
N ASN A 67 17.03 11.49 -28.30
CA ASN A 67 15.69 11.34 -27.76
C ASN A 67 15.69 11.46 -26.21
N ALA A 68 14.51 11.39 -25.58
CA ALA A 68 14.40 11.48 -24.12
C ALA A 68 15.06 10.33 -23.35
N ALA A 69 15.27 9.18 -23.98
CA ALA A 69 15.97 8.03 -23.39
C ALA A 69 17.49 8.15 -23.52
N GLY A 70 18.02 9.15 -24.23
CA GLY A 70 19.45 9.30 -24.49
C GLY A 70 19.93 8.64 -25.78
N ASP A 71 19.02 8.07 -26.58
CA ASP A 71 19.39 7.39 -27.82
C ASP A 71 19.30 8.32 -29.03
N TYR A 72 20.19 8.09 -29.99
CA TYR A 72 20.09 8.68 -31.32
C TYR A 72 20.32 7.61 -32.38
N SER A 73 19.75 7.80 -33.57
CA SER A 73 19.97 6.91 -34.70
C SER A 73 19.83 7.65 -36.03
N GLY A 74 20.48 7.12 -37.06
CA GLY A 74 20.44 7.61 -38.43
C GLY A 74 20.50 6.48 -39.43
N SER A 75 19.79 6.62 -40.54
CA SER A 75 19.87 5.72 -41.69
C SER A 75 20.20 6.50 -42.96
N GLY A 76 20.68 5.82 -44.00
CA GLY A 76 21.08 6.51 -45.24
C GLY A 76 22.45 7.17 -45.16
N ILE A 77 23.31 6.75 -44.22
CA ILE A 77 24.62 7.36 -43.99
C ILE A 77 25.59 6.88 -45.08
N ALA A 78 26.28 7.80 -45.75
CA ALA A 78 27.27 7.43 -46.75
C ALA A 78 28.47 6.76 -46.08
N PRO A 79 28.98 5.63 -46.61
CA PRO A 79 30.17 4.98 -46.08
C PRO A 79 31.36 5.94 -46.04
N GLY A 80 32.17 5.86 -44.98
CA GLY A 80 33.30 6.77 -44.78
C GLY A 80 33.77 6.80 -43.33
N THR A 81 34.83 7.56 -43.09
CA THR A 81 35.35 7.81 -41.74
C THR A 81 34.87 9.17 -41.26
N TYR A 82 34.20 9.20 -40.12
CA TYR A 82 33.63 10.41 -39.53
C TYR A 82 34.24 10.69 -38.16
N GLN A 83 34.23 11.97 -37.78
CA GLN A 83 34.22 12.40 -36.39
C GLN A 83 32.76 12.61 -35.99
N ILE A 84 32.39 12.05 -34.85
CA ILE A 84 31.06 12.22 -34.30
C ILE A 84 31.19 13.13 -33.09
N LEU A 85 30.47 14.25 -33.13
CA LEU A 85 30.59 15.31 -32.13
C LEU A 85 29.25 15.48 -31.42
N LEU A 86 29.28 15.60 -30.10
CA LEU A 86 28.09 15.81 -29.30
C LEU A 86 27.90 17.30 -29.01
N ALA A 87 26.79 17.87 -29.46
CA ALA A 87 26.35 19.21 -29.07
C ALA A 87 25.16 19.09 -28.10
N LEU A 88 25.25 19.77 -26.95
CA LEU A 88 24.15 19.90 -26.00
C LEU A 88 23.43 21.25 -26.18
N PRO A 89 22.18 21.41 -25.72
CA PRO A 89 21.42 22.64 -25.93
C PRO A 89 22.09 23.92 -25.38
N ASP A 90 22.91 23.78 -24.35
CA ASP A 90 23.68 24.82 -23.67
C ASP A 90 25.09 25.02 -24.26
N THR A 91 25.48 24.22 -25.26
CA THR A 91 26.78 24.33 -25.91
C THR A 91 26.76 25.48 -26.92
N PRO A 92 27.73 26.41 -26.88
CA PRO A 92 27.80 27.49 -27.87
C PRO A 92 27.88 26.96 -29.31
N PRO A 93 27.31 27.67 -30.31
CA PRO A 93 27.38 27.25 -31.70
C PRO A 93 28.82 26.96 -32.16
N GLY A 94 29.02 25.81 -32.81
CA GLY A 94 30.35 25.37 -33.27
C GLY A 94 31.28 24.87 -32.16
N LYS A 95 30.77 24.69 -30.93
CA LYS A 95 31.46 23.96 -29.86
C LYS A 95 30.75 22.63 -29.61
N TYR A 96 31.49 21.69 -29.05
CA TYR A 96 31.04 20.34 -28.78
C TYR A 96 31.53 19.94 -27.40
N VAL A 97 30.72 19.16 -26.69
CA VAL A 97 31.04 18.73 -25.33
C VAL A 97 31.86 17.46 -25.33
N ASP A 98 31.71 16.60 -26.34
CA ASP A 98 32.46 15.36 -26.51
C ASP A 98 32.67 15.01 -27.99
N GLU A 99 33.65 14.15 -28.25
CA GLU A 99 34.04 13.70 -29.59
C GLU A 99 34.40 12.20 -29.60
N LEU A 100 33.90 11.49 -30.62
CA LEU A 100 34.36 10.18 -31.04
C LEU A 100 35.13 10.33 -32.35
N ALA A 101 36.46 10.20 -32.27
CA ALA A 101 37.33 10.35 -33.41
C ALA A 101 37.39 9.07 -34.25
N ASN A 102 37.51 9.22 -35.57
CA ASN A 102 37.82 8.15 -36.52
C ASN A 102 36.80 6.98 -36.55
N VAL A 103 35.51 7.29 -36.43
CA VAL A 103 34.44 6.30 -36.53
C VAL A 103 34.27 5.89 -38.00
N LYS A 104 34.61 4.64 -38.30
CA LYS A 104 34.48 4.07 -39.65
C LYS A 104 33.08 3.49 -39.83
N ILE A 105 32.35 4.01 -40.82
CA ILE A 105 31.01 3.56 -41.20
C ILE A 105 31.12 2.85 -42.55
N GLU A 106 30.72 1.58 -42.59
CA GLU A 106 30.82 0.73 -43.77
C GLU A 106 29.45 0.46 -44.40
N ALA A 107 29.41 0.29 -45.72
CA ALA A 107 28.19 0.05 -46.46
C ALA A 107 27.39 -1.15 -45.91
N GLY A 108 26.08 -0.96 -45.71
CA GLY A 108 25.20 -2.01 -45.21
C GLY A 108 25.37 -2.38 -43.73
N GLN A 109 26.28 -1.73 -43.00
CA GLN A 109 26.46 -1.95 -41.56
C GLN A 109 25.61 -1.00 -40.72
N ASP A 110 25.38 -1.40 -39.47
CA ASP A 110 24.84 -0.55 -38.41
C ASP A 110 25.93 -0.31 -37.36
N THR A 111 26.47 0.91 -37.35
CA THR A 111 27.61 1.28 -36.49
C THR A 111 27.11 1.83 -35.15
N ALA A 112 27.60 1.28 -34.04
CA ALA A 112 27.37 1.84 -32.71
C ALA A 112 28.37 2.96 -32.39
N ALA A 113 27.91 4.05 -31.78
CA ALA A 113 28.72 5.21 -31.43
C ALA A 113 28.23 5.85 -30.12
N ASP A 114 28.60 5.29 -28.99
CA ASP A 114 28.14 5.77 -27.69
C ASP A 114 29.00 6.92 -27.15
N PHE A 115 28.35 7.96 -26.64
CA PHE A 115 29.00 9.04 -25.91
C PHE A 115 28.91 8.76 -24.42
N ASP A 116 30.00 8.27 -23.81
CA ASP A 116 30.09 8.09 -22.36
C ASP A 116 30.91 9.21 -21.72
N MET A 117 30.24 10.23 -21.15
CA MET A 117 30.91 11.32 -20.44
C MET A 117 31.35 10.93 -19.01
N SER A 118 30.97 9.75 -18.52
CA SER A 118 31.43 9.24 -17.22
C SER A 118 32.83 8.64 -17.28
N ARG A 119 33.37 8.41 -18.49
CA ARG A 119 34.71 7.87 -18.73
C ARG A 119 35.82 8.78 -18.21
N LYS A 120 36.92 8.16 -17.77
CA LYS A 120 38.04 8.86 -17.13
C LYS A 120 38.60 10.00 -17.98
N GLU A 121 38.73 9.79 -19.29
CA GLU A 121 39.30 10.77 -20.23
C GLU A 121 38.44 12.05 -20.34
N TYR A 122 37.12 11.91 -20.17
CA TYR A 122 36.19 13.04 -20.15
C TYR A 122 36.25 13.75 -18.79
N ILE A 123 36.11 12.97 -17.70
CA ILE A 123 36.13 13.50 -16.35
C ILE A 123 37.44 14.26 -16.07
N ASP A 124 38.60 13.75 -16.51
CA ASP A 124 39.90 14.38 -16.29
C ASP A 124 39.98 15.80 -16.91
N LYS A 125 39.27 16.05 -18.02
CA LYS A 125 39.21 17.35 -18.71
C LYS A 125 38.24 18.36 -18.06
N MET A 126 37.40 17.93 -17.12
CA MET A 126 36.47 18.81 -16.41
C MET A 126 37.20 19.73 -15.40
N SER A 127 36.61 20.90 -15.12
CA SER A 127 37.13 21.79 -14.07
C SER A 127 37.01 21.14 -12.68
N PRO A 128 37.84 21.54 -11.69
CA PRO A 128 37.72 21.05 -10.31
C PRO A 128 36.32 21.23 -9.72
N GLU A 129 35.65 22.35 -10.01
CA GLU A 129 34.28 22.62 -9.55
C GLU A 129 33.27 21.64 -10.16
N MET A 130 33.39 21.38 -11.47
CA MET A 130 32.50 20.43 -12.16
C MET A 130 32.72 18.99 -11.65
N LYS A 131 33.97 18.59 -11.42
CA LYS A 131 34.31 17.29 -10.80
C LYS A 131 33.66 17.16 -9.42
N LYS A 132 33.78 18.19 -8.59
CA LYS A 132 33.17 18.21 -7.25
C LYS A 132 31.64 18.09 -7.30
N GLN A 133 30.99 18.74 -8.27
CA GLN A 133 29.54 18.64 -8.46
C GLN A 133 29.11 17.24 -8.89
N VAL A 134 29.84 16.60 -9.82
CA VAL A 134 29.58 15.21 -10.24
C VAL A 134 29.70 14.25 -9.08
N GLU A 135 30.78 14.34 -8.29
CA GLU A 135 30.98 13.47 -7.12
C GLU A 135 29.90 13.68 -6.05
N ALA A 136 29.52 14.94 -5.77
CA ALA A 136 28.43 15.22 -4.84
C ALA A 136 27.08 14.67 -5.35
N PHE A 137 26.82 14.76 -6.65
CA PHE A 137 25.62 14.16 -7.26
C PHE A 137 25.64 12.64 -7.15
N LYS A 138 26.75 11.98 -7.51
CA LYS A 138 26.90 10.52 -7.41
C LYS A 138 26.70 10.03 -5.97
N ALA A 139 27.29 10.72 -4.99
CA ALA A 139 27.14 10.41 -3.58
C ALA A 139 25.68 10.53 -3.13
N LYS A 140 25.01 11.64 -3.47
CA LYS A 140 23.59 11.86 -3.14
C LYS A 140 22.69 10.84 -3.83
N ASN A 141 22.95 10.53 -5.09
CA ASN A 141 22.18 9.53 -5.84
C ASN A 141 22.35 8.13 -5.21
N ALA A 142 23.57 7.77 -4.80
CA ALA A 142 23.82 6.51 -4.11
C ALA A 142 23.08 6.42 -2.75
N GLU A 143 23.03 7.52 -1.99
CA GLU A 143 22.26 7.61 -0.75
C GLU A 143 20.75 7.44 -1.00
N VAL A 144 20.22 8.11 -2.02
CA VAL A 144 18.82 7.97 -2.45
C VAL A 144 18.51 6.53 -2.86
N MET A 145 19.40 5.88 -3.63
CA MET A 145 19.21 4.48 -4.02
C MET A 145 19.21 3.53 -2.82
N LYS A 146 20.12 3.72 -1.86
CA LYS A 146 20.12 2.95 -0.60
C LYS A 146 18.84 3.18 0.20
N SER A 147 18.39 4.43 0.30
CA SER A 147 17.13 4.77 0.97
C SER A 147 15.93 4.12 0.28
N ASN A 148 15.87 4.15 -1.06
CA ASN A 148 14.80 3.51 -1.83
C ASN A 148 14.80 1.98 -1.66
N GLN A 149 15.98 1.35 -1.63
CA GLN A 149 16.11 -0.09 -1.36
C GLN A 149 15.65 -0.44 0.06
N MET A 150 16.02 0.36 1.05
CA MET A 150 15.56 0.21 2.42
C MET A 150 14.04 0.36 2.52
N ILE A 151 13.46 1.40 1.94
CA ILE A 151 12.00 1.61 1.92
C ILE A 151 11.28 0.41 1.27
N LYS A 152 11.83 -0.14 0.19
CA LYS A 152 11.29 -1.34 -0.45
C LYS A 152 11.29 -2.54 0.52
N LEU A 153 12.37 -2.75 1.25
CA LEU A 153 12.46 -3.81 2.27
C LEU A 153 11.44 -3.57 3.39
N LEU A 154 11.39 -2.36 3.96
CA LEU A 154 10.45 -2.00 5.02
C LEU A 154 8.98 -2.20 4.60
N ASN A 155 8.64 -1.94 3.34
CA ASN A 155 7.28 -2.17 2.85
C ASN A 155 6.93 -3.66 2.75
N VAL A 156 7.90 -4.52 2.43
CA VAL A 156 7.72 -5.98 2.44
C VAL A 156 7.53 -6.47 3.87
N ASP A 157 8.41 -6.04 4.76
CA ASP A 157 8.39 -6.44 6.17
C ASP A 157 7.11 -5.93 6.87
N LEU A 158 6.65 -4.71 6.56
CA LEU A 158 5.37 -4.18 7.04
C LEU A 158 4.16 -5.00 6.56
N ALA A 159 4.17 -5.43 5.30
CA ALA A 159 3.09 -6.28 4.77
C ALA A 159 3.07 -7.65 5.46
N GLN A 160 4.26 -8.23 5.72
CA GLN A 160 4.40 -9.48 6.44
C GLN A 160 3.91 -9.37 7.89
N ALA A 161 4.34 -8.34 8.62
CA ALA A 161 3.90 -8.13 10.01
C ALA A 161 2.38 -7.97 10.12
N ARG A 162 1.74 -7.28 9.17
CA ARG A 162 0.28 -7.19 9.11
C ARG A 162 -0.40 -8.53 8.85
N ALA A 163 0.18 -9.35 7.97
CA ALA A 163 -0.32 -10.70 7.72
C ALA A 163 -0.21 -11.56 8.99
N ASP A 164 0.92 -11.50 9.69
CA ASP A 164 1.11 -12.25 10.93
C ASP A 164 0.18 -11.76 12.05
N ILE A 165 -0.03 -10.44 12.21
CA ILE A 165 -1.02 -9.90 13.16
C ILE A 165 -2.43 -10.43 12.84
N HIS A 166 -2.82 -10.39 11.57
CA HIS A 166 -4.12 -10.90 11.13
C HIS A 166 -4.26 -12.41 11.39
N ASP A 167 -3.22 -13.20 11.14
CA ASP A 167 -3.23 -14.64 11.43
C ASP A 167 -3.31 -14.92 12.94
N GLY A 168 -2.66 -14.07 13.77
CA GLY A 168 -2.79 -14.09 15.22
C GLY A 168 -4.22 -13.80 15.69
N ASP A 169 -4.91 -12.84 15.07
CA ASP A 169 -6.31 -12.50 15.37
C ASP A 169 -7.26 -13.68 15.04
N LEU A 170 -6.90 -14.48 14.03
CA LEU A 170 -7.65 -15.67 13.60
C LEU A 170 -7.23 -16.97 14.31
N ALA A 171 -6.33 -16.90 15.31
CA ALA A 171 -5.75 -18.07 15.95
C ALA A 171 -6.78 -19.06 16.51
N HIS A 172 -7.91 -18.57 17.05
CA HIS A 172 -8.97 -19.45 17.55
C HIS A 172 -9.59 -20.30 16.43
N ALA A 173 -9.95 -19.64 15.31
CA ALA A 173 -10.51 -20.33 14.15
C ALA A 173 -9.51 -21.32 13.56
N ALA A 174 -8.24 -20.94 13.47
CA ALA A 174 -7.16 -21.81 13.01
C ALA A 174 -6.96 -23.03 13.94
N ALA A 175 -7.02 -22.84 15.26
CA ALA A 175 -6.94 -23.93 16.23
C ALA A 175 -8.12 -24.91 16.11
N VAL A 176 -9.35 -24.39 15.98
CA VAL A 176 -10.57 -25.19 15.75
C VAL A 176 -10.47 -25.96 14.44
N GLN A 177 -9.96 -25.35 13.37
CA GLN A 177 -9.77 -26.01 12.09
C GLN A 177 -8.72 -27.13 12.16
N ALA A 178 -7.62 -26.91 12.88
CA ALA A 178 -6.53 -27.87 13.00
C ALA A 178 -6.89 -29.09 13.87
N LEU A 179 -7.65 -28.88 14.95
CA LEU A 179 -7.97 -29.94 15.93
C LEU A 179 -9.37 -30.54 15.73
N GLY A 180 -10.26 -29.83 15.03
CA GLY A 180 -11.67 -30.17 14.86
C GLY A 180 -12.57 -29.54 15.93
N ALA A 181 -13.81 -29.20 15.55
CA ALA A 181 -14.78 -28.51 16.42
C ALA A 181 -15.22 -29.33 17.66
N THR A 182 -14.94 -30.64 17.67
CA THR A 182 -15.24 -31.54 18.79
C THR A 182 -14.04 -31.78 19.71
N ALA A 183 -12.88 -31.17 19.43
CA ALA A 183 -11.70 -31.28 20.29
C ALA A 183 -11.96 -30.69 21.68
N ALA A 184 -11.20 -31.13 22.68
CA ALA A 184 -11.35 -30.61 24.03
C ALA A 184 -11.03 -29.10 24.05
N LYS A 185 -11.84 -28.33 24.80
CA LYS A 185 -11.68 -26.87 24.90
C LYS A 185 -10.26 -26.47 25.35
N ALA A 186 -9.67 -27.24 26.25
CA ALA A 186 -8.30 -27.01 26.72
C ALA A 186 -7.26 -27.12 25.59
N ASP A 187 -7.42 -28.09 24.69
CA ASP A 187 -6.50 -28.31 23.56
C ASP A 187 -6.64 -27.19 22.52
N ILE A 188 -7.87 -26.75 22.23
CA ILE A 188 -8.13 -25.59 21.35
C ILE A 188 -7.48 -24.33 21.91
N LEU A 189 -7.64 -24.06 23.21
CA LEU A 189 -7.02 -22.90 23.86
C LEU A 189 -5.49 -22.97 23.86
N ALA A 190 -4.93 -24.16 24.12
CA ALA A 190 -3.48 -24.34 24.07
C ALA A 190 -2.94 -24.07 22.65
N LYS A 191 -3.61 -24.58 21.61
CA LYS A 191 -3.23 -24.37 20.22
C LYS A 191 -3.43 -22.92 19.76
N GLU A 192 -4.52 -22.29 20.18
CA GLU A 192 -4.75 -20.86 19.94
C GLU A 192 -3.61 -20.02 20.52
N ASN A 193 -3.22 -20.28 21.77
CA ASN A 193 -2.14 -19.55 22.43
C ASN A 193 -0.78 -19.77 21.75
N GLU A 194 -0.50 -21.00 21.29
CA GLU A 194 0.68 -21.32 20.49
C GLU A 194 0.73 -20.48 19.21
N ILE A 195 -0.37 -20.44 18.45
CA ILE A 195 -0.48 -19.66 17.20
C ILE A 195 -0.31 -18.17 17.48
N LYS A 196 -1.00 -17.63 18.49
CA LYS A 196 -0.87 -16.21 18.87
C LYS A 196 0.56 -15.84 19.23
N THR A 197 1.20 -16.65 20.07
CA THR A 197 2.58 -16.40 20.52
C THR A 197 3.55 -16.40 19.34
N ALA A 198 3.41 -17.36 18.41
CA ALA A 198 4.23 -17.41 17.22
C ALA A 198 3.99 -16.20 16.31
N LYS A 199 2.72 -15.93 15.95
CA LYS A 199 2.37 -14.91 14.97
C LYS A 199 2.61 -13.49 15.42
N TYR A 200 2.17 -13.13 16.61
CA TYR A 200 2.49 -11.80 17.14
C TYR A 200 3.98 -11.67 17.48
N GLY A 201 4.67 -12.76 17.84
CA GLY A 201 6.12 -12.76 18.08
C GLY A 201 6.94 -12.51 16.81
N GLU A 202 6.54 -13.12 15.68
CA GLU A 202 7.11 -12.87 14.35
C GLU A 202 6.94 -11.39 13.96
N ALA A 203 5.72 -10.86 14.09
CA ALA A 203 5.43 -9.45 13.81
C ALA A 203 6.21 -8.49 14.73
N GLU A 204 6.28 -8.77 16.04
CA GLU A 204 7.00 -7.93 16.99
C GLU A 204 8.50 -7.87 16.67
N THR A 205 9.11 -9.02 16.39
CA THR A 205 10.54 -9.12 16.05
C THR A 205 10.85 -8.30 14.80
N LEU A 206 10.00 -8.42 13.77
CA LEU A 206 10.17 -7.73 12.51
C LEU A 206 10.00 -6.21 12.67
N MET A 207 8.96 -5.78 13.38
CA MET A 207 8.70 -4.35 13.59
C MET A 207 9.71 -3.69 14.55
N LYS A 208 10.27 -4.41 15.54
CA LYS A 208 11.40 -3.91 16.35
C LYS A 208 12.64 -3.66 15.49
N LYS A 209 13.00 -4.60 14.60
CA LYS A 209 14.12 -4.45 13.65
C LYS A 209 13.89 -3.22 12.76
N ASP A 210 12.70 -3.10 12.19
CA ASP A 210 12.40 -2.04 11.24
C ASP A 210 12.28 -0.67 11.89
N ALA A 211 11.68 -0.58 13.08
CA ALA A 211 11.63 0.65 13.87
C ALA A 211 13.03 1.11 14.30
N ALA A 212 14.00 0.20 14.49
CA ALA A 212 15.39 0.56 14.72
C ALA A 212 16.07 1.11 13.45
N LEU A 213 15.73 0.58 12.27
CA LEU A 213 16.24 1.06 10.98
C LEU A 213 15.64 2.40 10.55
N LYS A 214 14.36 2.63 10.84
CA LYS A 214 13.64 3.85 10.49
C LYS A 214 12.79 4.37 11.66
N PRO A 215 13.42 4.93 12.70
CA PRO A 215 12.74 5.29 13.95
C PRO A 215 11.73 6.44 13.84
N ASP A 216 11.78 7.19 12.74
CA ASP A 216 10.88 8.29 12.41
C ASP A 216 9.68 7.85 11.54
N ALA A 217 9.56 6.57 11.18
CA ALA A 217 8.38 6.05 10.48
C ALA A 217 7.30 5.64 11.49
N ALA A 218 6.33 6.54 11.73
CA ALA A 218 5.25 6.36 12.71
C ALA A 218 4.48 5.03 12.54
N ILE A 219 4.27 4.58 11.30
CA ILE A 219 3.50 3.35 11.03
C ILE A 219 4.17 2.08 11.59
N LEU A 220 5.50 2.03 11.67
CA LEU A 220 6.22 0.87 12.23
C LEU A 220 5.92 0.71 13.72
N TRP A 221 5.77 1.84 14.42
CA TRP A 221 5.42 1.87 15.84
C TRP A 221 3.96 1.48 16.10
N ILE A 222 3.05 1.74 15.15
CA ILE A 222 1.66 1.24 15.22
C ILE A 222 1.65 -0.28 15.16
N GLU A 223 2.30 -0.88 14.15
CA GLU A 223 2.27 -2.33 14.00
C GLU A 223 3.05 -3.04 15.11
N LEU A 224 4.12 -2.43 15.63
CA LEU A 224 4.80 -2.91 16.83
C LEU A 224 3.84 -2.93 18.04
N GLY A 225 3.09 -1.84 18.26
CA GLY A 225 2.09 -1.77 19.33
C GLY A 225 0.97 -2.80 19.18
N ASN A 226 0.53 -3.06 17.94
CA ASN A 226 -0.48 -4.09 17.65
C ASN A 226 0.04 -5.50 18.00
N ALA A 227 1.26 -5.83 17.58
CA ALA A 227 1.89 -7.11 17.92
C ALA A 227 2.07 -7.26 19.45
N GLN A 228 2.49 -6.20 20.12
CA GLN A 228 2.65 -6.18 21.58
C GLN A 228 1.33 -6.36 22.33
N ASN A 229 0.24 -5.73 21.87
CA ASN A 229 -1.10 -5.99 22.39
C ASN A 229 -1.48 -7.47 22.24
N GLY A 230 -1.23 -8.07 21.07
CA GLY A 230 -1.49 -9.49 20.82
C GLY A 230 -0.68 -10.43 21.73
N LEU A 231 0.54 -10.03 22.12
CA LEU A 231 1.41 -10.72 23.07
C LEU A 231 1.10 -10.41 24.55
N SER A 232 0.07 -9.60 24.83
CA SER A 232 -0.23 -9.09 26.18
C SER A 232 0.88 -8.23 26.81
N LEU A 233 1.76 -7.63 26.00
CA LEU A 233 2.79 -6.68 26.42
C LEU A 233 2.22 -5.25 26.44
N TYR A 234 1.20 -5.02 27.27
CA TYR A 234 0.35 -3.83 27.19
C TYR A 234 1.07 -2.50 27.45
N ASP A 235 1.99 -2.44 28.43
CA ASP A 235 2.76 -1.22 28.71
C ASP A 235 3.73 -0.88 27.56
N ASP A 236 4.33 -1.89 26.94
CA ASP A 236 5.17 -1.72 25.75
C ASP A 236 4.32 -1.25 24.56
N ALA A 237 3.13 -1.85 24.37
CA ALA A 237 2.20 -1.45 23.32
C ALA A 237 1.80 0.03 23.45
N ILE A 238 1.45 0.48 24.66
CA ILE A 238 1.12 1.89 24.94
C ILE A 238 2.31 2.80 24.60
N THR A 239 3.53 2.38 24.94
CA THR A 239 4.76 3.12 24.63
C THR A 239 4.95 3.26 23.11
N SER A 240 4.76 2.17 22.37
CA SER A 240 4.86 2.15 20.90
C SER A 240 3.79 3.03 20.25
N PHE A 241 2.52 2.94 20.68
CA PHE A 241 1.45 3.79 20.13
C PHE A 241 1.67 5.28 20.44
N LYS A 242 2.13 5.64 21.65
CA LYS A 242 2.49 7.02 21.98
C LYS A 242 3.62 7.53 21.09
N LYS A 243 4.65 6.70 20.85
CA LYS A 243 5.74 7.04 19.94
C LYS A 243 5.23 7.30 18.52
N ALA A 244 4.29 6.49 18.02
CA ALA A 244 3.67 6.70 16.71
C ALA A 244 2.93 8.06 16.64
N MET A 245 2.16 8.38 17.68
CA MET A 245 1.43 9.66 17.77
C MET A 245 2.38 10.87 17.84
N ASP A 246 3.47 10.78 18.61
CA ASP A 246 4.46 11.87 18.72
C ASP A 246 5.13 12.15 17.36
N LEU A 247 5.46 11.09 16.61
CA LEU A 247 6.03 11.19 15.27
C LEU A 247 5.04 11.79 14.27
N ASP A 248 3.77 11.39 14.32
CA ASP A 248 2.73 11.94 13.46
C ASP A 248 2.41 13.41 13.78
N ALA A 249 2.41 13.78 15.06
CA ALA A 249 2.24 15.16 15.49
C ALA A 249 3.40 16.07 15.03
N ALA A 250 4.63 15.53 14.96
CA ALA A 250 5.80 16.21 14.41
C ALA A 250 5.85 16.22 12.87
N SER A 251 4.98 15.46 12.19
CA SER A 251 4.93 15.38 10.73
C SER A 251 4.39 16.67 10.10
N LYS A 252 4.89 17.02 8.91
CA LYS A 252 4.34 18.12 8.10
C LYS A 252 2.90 17.86 7.65
N LYS A 253 2.50 16.59 7.62
CA LYS A 253 1.16 16.15 7.24
C LYS A 253 0.73 15.03 8.21
N PRO A 254 0.18 15.40 9.38
CA PRO A 254 -0.38 14.44 10.32
C PRO A 254 -1.47 13.60 9.65
N ASN A 255 -1.58 12.34 10.07
CA ASN A 255 -2.54 11.38 9.55
C ASN A 255 -3.58 11.03 10.64
N PRO A 256 -4.82 11.54 10.53
CA PRO A 256 -5.90 11.23 11.47
C PRO A 256 -6.14 9.72 11.65
N ASP A 257 -6.01 8.92 10.59
CA ASP A 257 -6.19 7.46 10.66
C ASP A 257 -5.14 6.78 11.52
N LEU A 258 -3.90 7.28 11.48
CA LEU A 258 -2.81 6.79 12.34
C LEU A 258 -3.09 7.13 13.80
N GLN A 259 -3.54 8.36 14.07
CA GLN A 259 -3.89 8.79 15.44
C GLN A 259 -5.06 7.98 15.99
N GLY A 260 -6.11 7.75 15.19
CA GLY A 260 -7.25 6.92 15.57
C GLY A 260 -6.85 5.47 15.86
N ALA A 261 -6.01 4.88 15.02
CA ALA A 261 -5.48 3.54 15.24
C ALA A 261 -4.64 3.45 16.52
N ALA A 262 -3.74 4.40 16.77
CA ALA A 262 -2.91 4.44 17.98
C ALA A 262 -3.77 4.56 19.25
N GLN A 263 -4.74 5.47 19.24
CA GLN A 263 -5.64 5.70 20.37
C GLN A 263 -6.52 4.48 20.65
N SER A 264 -7.05 3.83 19.62
CA SER A 264 -7.77 2.57 19.78
C SER A 264 -6.87 1.46 20.33
N GLY A 265 -5.60 1.40 19.90
CA GLY A 265 -4.61 0.43 20.40
C GLY A 265 -4.28 0.64 21.88
N ILE A 266 -4.12 1.91 22.30
CA ILE A 266 -3.97 2.28 23.71
C ILE A 266 -5.22 1.89 24.51
N GLY A 267 -6.42 2.19 23.99
CA GLY A 267 -7.67 1.81 24.65
C GLY A 267 -7.80 0.31 24.87
N THR A 268 -7.40 -0.51 23.89
CA THR A 268 -7.33 -1.97 24.04
C THR A 268 -6.39 -2.38 25.17
N ALA A 269 -5.16 -1.83 25.20
CA ALA A 269 -4.18 -2.11 26.24
C ALA A 269 -4.69 -1.72 27.63
N ASP A 270 -5.30 -0.54 27.76
CA ASP A 270 -5.83 -0.03 29.01
C ASP A 270 -6.99 -0.89 29.56
N ILE A 271 -7.86 -1.45 28.70
CA ILE A 271 -8.90 -2.42 29.15
C ILE A 271 -8.25 -3.66 29.76
N HIS A 272 -7.23 -4.23 29.12
CA HIS A 272 -6.53 -5.40 29.66
C HIS A 272 -5.79 -5.09 30.96
N LEU A 273 -5.31 -3.85 31.12
CA LEU A 273 -4.76 -3.33 32.37
C LEU A 273 -5.82 -2.91 33.40
N LYS A 274 -7.12 -3.13 33.12
CA LYS A 274 -8.26 -2.79 33.98
C LYS A 274 -8.41 -1.28 34.25
N LYS A 275 -7.89 -0.44 33.37
CA LYS A 275 -7.98 1.03 33.38
C LYS A 275 -9.15 1.49 32.51
N THR A 276 -10.37 1.15 32.93
CA THR A 276 -11.58 1.30 32.08
C THR A 276 -11.91 2.75 31.73
N ALA A 277 -11.58 3.71 32.61
CA ALA A 277 -11.79 5.13 32.36
C ALA A 277 -10.80 5.69 31.32
N GLU A 278 -9.52 5.36 31.44
CA GLU A 278 -8.46 5.72 30.50
C GLU A 278 -8.74 5.10 29.13
N ALA A 279 -9.14 3.83 29.10
CA ALA A 279 -9.54 3.17 27.87
C ALA A 279 -10.70 3.88 27.18
N ALA A 280 -11.75 4.25 27.94
CA ALA A 280 -12.89 4.98 27.39
C ALA A 280 -12.47 6.33 26.78
N ALA A 281 -11.58 7.06 27.46
CA ALA A 281 -11.03 8.31 26.93
C ALA A 281 -10.23 8.09 25.63
N ALA A 282 -9.46 7.01 25.54
CA ALA A 282 -8.69 6.67 24.35
C ALA A 282 -9.59 6.30 23.15
N PHE A 283 -10.62 5.46 23.36
CA PHE A 283 -11.59 5.14 22.31
C PHE A 283 -12.43 6.34 21.88
N ASP A 284 -12.85 7.20 22.82
CA ASP A 284 -13.55 8.46 22.52
C ASP A 284 -12.67 9.38 21.66
N ALA A 285 -11.38 9.47 21.99
CA ALA A 285 -10.43 10.25 21.21
C ALA A 285 -10.28 9.69 19.78
N ALA A 286 -10.17 8.35 19.65
CA ALA A 286 -10.08 7.67 18.35
C ALA A 286 -11.32 7.94 17.48
N ALA A 287 -12.51 7.81 18.06
CA ALA A 287 -13.78 8.10 17.41
C ALA A 287 -13.91 9.59 17.01
N LYS A 288 -13.34 10.50 17.79
CA LYS A 288 -13.35 11.93 17.50
C LYS A 288 -12.42 12.29 16.36
N VAL A 289 -11.22 11.71 16.29
CA VAL A 289 -10.23 12.01 15.24
C VAL A 289 -10.60 11.37 13.91
N VAL A 290 -11.23 10.19 13.92
CA VAL A 290 -11.79 9.56 12.71
C VAL A 290 -13.28 9.24 12.91
N PRO A 291 -14.20 10.21 12.73
CA PRO A 291 -15.64 10.01 12.91
C PRO A 291 -16.22 8.88 12.05
N ALA A 292 -15.66 8.65 10.87
CA ALA A 292 -16.08 7.56 9.97
C ALA A 292 -15.82 6.16 10.57
N GLN A 293 -14.84 6.03 11.48
CA GLN A 293 -14.48 4.79 12.17
C GLN A 293 -15.02 4.73 13.60
N ALA A 294 -15.77 5.74 14.07
CA ALA A 294 -16.37 5.75 15.40
C ALA A 294 -17.20 4.48 15.72
N PRO A 295 -18.04 3.95 14.81
CA PRO A 295 -18.75 2.67 15.06
C PRO A 295 -17.79 1.51 15.33
N THR A 296 -16.67 1.45 14.61
CA THR A 296 -15.65 0.41 14.75
C THR A 296 -14.95 0.51 16.10
N TYR A 297 -14.42 1.69 16.44
CA TYR A 297 -13.67 1.89 17.69
C TYR A 297 -14.53 1.65 18.93
N LEU A 298 -15.71 2.27 18.99
CA LEU A 298 -16.61 2.15 20.14
C LEU A 298 -17.21 0.73 20.22
N GLY A 299 -17.49 0.11 19.07
CA GLY A 299 -17.92 -1.29 19.01
C GLY A 299 -16.85 -2.25 19.53
N ASN A 300 -15.57 -2.02 19.21
CA ASN A 300 -14.46 -2.81 19.72
C ASN A 300 -14.30 -2.66 21.24
N GLN A 301 -14.45 -1.43 21.77
CA GLN A 301 -14.48 -1.20 23.22
C GLN A 301 -15.56 -2.05 23.91
N ALA A 302 -16.81 -2.00 23.42
CA ALA A 302 -17.92 -2.73 24.00
C ALA A 302 -17.70 -4.26 23.97
N LYS A 303 -17.19 -4.79 22.86
CA LYS A 303 -16.85 -6.21 22.70
C LYS A 303 -15.74 -6.64 23.66
N LEU A 304 -14.69 -5.84 23.79
CA LEU A 304 -13.56 -6.19 24.66
C LEU A 304 -13.97 -6.18 26.13
N LEU A 305 -14.76 -5.19 26.57
CA LEU A 305 -15.32 -5.15 27.92
C LEU A 305 -16.21 -6.37 28.20
N TYR A 306 -17.04 -6.78 27.23
CA TYR A 306 -17.83 -8.01 27.34
C TYR A 306 -16.95 -9.25 27.51
N THR A 307 -15.89 -9.40 26.72
CA THR A 307 -14.95 -10.52 26.83
C THR A 307 -14.28 -10.55 28.21
N MET A 308 -13.83 -9.39 28.71
CA MET A 308 -13.19 -9.27 30.02
C MET A 308 -14.15 -9.58 31.17
N ASN A 309 -15.39 -9.08 31.10
CA ASN A 309 -16.41 -9.35 32.10
C ASN A 309 -16.87 -10.82 32.10
N SER A 310 -17.13 -11.38 30.91
CA SER A 310 -17.64 -12.75 30.76
C SER A 310 -16.60 -13.82 31.09
N SER A 311 -15.31 -13.50 30.93
CA SER A 311 -14.20 -14.38 31.34
C SER A 311 -13.90 -14.31 32.85
N GLY A 312 -14.48 -13.36 33.58
CA GLY A 312 -14.17 -13.10 34.98
C GLY A 312 -12.80 -12.46 35.22
N THR A 313 -12.09 -12.04 34.16
CA THR A 313 -10.80 -11.33 34.29
C THR A 313 -10.99 -9.90 34.82
N MET A 314 -12.17 -9.33 34.62
CA MET A 314 -12.63 -8.06 35.18
C MET A 314 -14.12 -8.17 35.54
N SER A 315 -14.64 -7.26 36.35
CA SER A 315 -16.08 -7.07 36.57
C SER A 315 -16.38 -5.57 36.63
N ASP A 316 -16.71 -5.01 35.48
CA ASP A 316 -17.15 -3.63 35.31
C ASP A 316 -18.32 -3.58 34.30
N PRO A 317 -19.53 -4.03 34.72
CA PRO A 317 -20.70 -4.01 33.86
C PRO A 317 -21.14 -2.59 33.49
N ASP A 318 -20.83 -1.57 34.31
CA ASP A 318 -21.19 -0.18 34.01
C ASP A 318 -20.39 0.39 32.85
N ALA A 319 -19.07 0.16 32.83
CA ALA A 319 -18.25 0.52 31.69
C ALA A 319 -18.72 -0.18 30.40
N GLN A 320 -19.11 -1.45 30.48
CA GLN A 320 -19.63 -2.19 29.33
C GLN A 320 -20.95 -1.59 28.81
N VAL A 321 -21.89 -1.25 29.69
CA VAL A 321 -23.14 -0.56 29.30
C VAL A 321 -22.83 0.78 28.64
N ALA A 322 -21.97 1.59 29.24
CA ALA A 322 -21.59 2.90 28.70
C ALA A 322 -20.94 2.79 27.31
N ALA A 323 -20.03 1.83 27.12
CA ALA A 323 -19.40 1.58 25.83
C ALA A 323 -20.41 1.09 24.78
N ALA A 324 -21.31 0.17 25.16
CA ALA A 324 -22.36 -0.31 24.26
C ALA A 324 -23.31 0.81 23.85
N ASP A 325 -23.71 1.68 24.77
CA ASP A 325 -24.57 2.84 24.46
C ASP A 325 -23.89 3.82 23.49
N LYS A 326 -22.61 4.12 23.69
CA LYS A 326 -21.83 4.94 22.74
C LYS A 326 -21.71 4.27 21.37
N ALA A 327 -21.44 2.97 21.33
CA ALA A 327 -21.36 2.22 20.08
C ALA A 327 -22.71 2.22 19.33
N ILE A 328 -23.83 2.04 20.05
CA ILE A 328 -25.18 2.10 19.48
C ILE A 328 -25.47 3.50 18.93
N ALA A 329 -25.08 4.56 19.65
CA ALA A 329 -25.30 5.93 19.22
C ALA A 329 -24.45 6.32 18.00
N ALA A 330 -23.21 5.83 17.93
CA ALA A 330 -22.31 6.08 16.80
C ALA A 330 -22.67 5.25 15.56
N THR A 331 -23.26 4.07 15.75
CA THR A 331 -23.68 3.21 14.64
C THR A 331 -25.02 3.68 14.10
N PRO A 332 -25.13 4.06 12.81
CA PRO A 332 -26.42 4.35 12.20
C PRO A 332 -27.40 3.20 12.46
N ALA A 333 -28.65 3.50 12.81
CA ALA A 333 -29.65 2.47 13.08
C ALA A 333 -29.75 1.50 11.89
N ALA A 334 -29.19 0.30 12.06
CA ALA A 334 -29.00 -0.66 10.98
C ALA A 334 -29.55 -2.02 11.40
N ASN A 335 -30.25 -2.73 10.51
CA ASN A 335 -30.69 -4.09 10.79
C ASN A 335 -29.57 -5.10 10.46
N THR A 336 -28.38 -4.91 11.03
CA THR A 336 -27.22 -5.78 10.82
C THR A 336 -26.92 -6.61 12.08
N PRO A 337 -26.35 -7.82 11.93
CA PRO A 337 -25.94 -8.63 13.08
C PRO A 337 -24.95 -7.89 14.00
N ALA A 338 -24.04 -7.09 13.43
CA ALA A 338 -23.09 -6.30 14.20
C ALA A 338 -23.77 -5.24 15.08
N TYR A 339 -24.84 -4.59 14.59
CA TYR A 339 -25.61 -3.63 15.37
C TYR A 339 -26.50 -4.33 16.41
N ALA A 340 -27.10 -5.47 16.05
CA ALA A 340 -27.86 -6.30 16.98
C ALA A 340 -27.00 -6.74 18.17
N LEU A 341 -25.77 -7.17 17.90
CA LEU A 341 -24.80 -7.60 18.90
C LEU A 341 -24.60 -6.54 20.00
N LEU A 342 -24.53 -5.25 19.67
CA LEU A 342 -24.36 -4.19 20.67
C LEU A 342 -25.48 -4.17 21.73
N TYR A 343 -26.73 -4.44 21.32
CA TYR A 343 -27.84 -4.56 22.26
C TYR A 343 -27.72 -5.81 23.14
N TYR A 344 -27.26 -6.92 22.58
CA TYR A 344 -26.98 -8.12 23.36
C TYR A 344 -25.86 -7.86 24.39
N LEU A 345 -24.76 -7.22 23.99
CA LEU A 345 -23.66 -6.86 24.89
C LEU A 345 -24.14 -5.96 26.04
N LYS A 346 -25.00 -4.97 25.74
CA LYS A 346 -25.63 -4.13 26.77
C LYS A 346 -26.51 -4.95 27.71
N ALA A 347 -27.37 -5.81 27.18
CA ALA A 347 -28.30 -6.61 27.96
C ALA A 347 -27.57 -7.59 28.90
N GLN A 348 -26.50 -8.22 28.41
CA GLN A 348 -25.65 -9.11 29.21
C GLN A 348 -24.97 -8.37 30.37
N ALA A 349 -24.45 -7.17 30.13
CA ALA A 349 -23.87 -6.34 31.20
C ALA A 349 -24.91 -6.00 32.28
N LEU A 350 -26.12 -5.60 31.88
CA LEU A 350 -27.21 -5.30 32.82
C LEU A 350 -27.65 -6.56 33.59
N THR A 351 -27.66 -7.72 32.94
CA THR A 351 -28.06 -9.00 33.57
C THR A 351 -27.16 -9.36 34.74
N GLN A 352 -25.88 -8.98 34.74
CA GLN A 352 -24.96 -9.19 35.87
C GLN A 352 -25.42 -8.48 37.17
N LYS A 353 -26.32 -7.49 37.06
CA LYS A 353 -26.91 -6.77 38.18
C LYS A 353 -28.32 -7.24 38.54
N ALA A 354 -28.79 -8.33 37.94
CA ALA A 354 -30.09 -8.89 38.26
C ALA A 354 -30.15 -9.34 39.71
N THR A 355 -31.32 -9.16 40.32
CA THR A 355 -31.59 -9.60 41.69
C THR A 355 -32.59 -10.75 41.68
N PHE A 356 -32.75 -11.43 42.81
CA PHE A 356 -33.75 -12.49 42.96
C PHE A 356 -34.83 -12.03 43.93
N ASP A 357 -36.08 -12.05 43.48
CA ASP A 357 -37.23 -11.81 44.35
C ASP A 357 -37.67 -13.12 45.01
N ALA A 358 -37.38 -13.24 46.30
CA ALA A 358 -37.71 -14.41 47.11
C ALA A 358 -39.23 -14.67 47.22
N LYS A 359 -40.09 -13.67 47.03
CA LYS A 359 -41.55 -13.82 47.12
C LYS A 359 -42.13 -14.42 45.84
N THR A 360 -41.65 -13.96 44.69
CA THR A 360 -42.12 -14.45 43.39
C THR A 360 -41.28 -15.61 42.86
N GLN A 361 -40.16 -15.93 43.52
CA GLN A 361 -39.14 -16.89 43.10
C GLN A 361 -38.63 -16.63 41.68
N LYS A 362 -38.52 -15.34 41.30
CA LYS A 362 -38.13 -14.92 39.95
C LYS A 362 -36.92 -14.02 39.97
N ILE A 363 -36.17 -14.09 38.87
CA ILE A 363 -35.12 -13.14 38.55
C ILE A 363 -35.76 -11.79 38.21
N VAL A 364 -35.30 -10.74 38.86
CA VAL A 364 -35.66 -9.34 38.58
C VAL A 364 -34.54 -8.71 37.78
N LEU A 365 -34.80 -8.52 36.49
CA LEU A 365 -33.85 -7.87 35.57
C LEU A 365 -33.83 -6.36 35.80
N PRO A 366 -32.64 -5.72 35.76
CA PRO A 366 -32.55 -4.27 35.87
C PRO A 366 -33.26 -3.54 34.72
N PRO A 367 -33.69 -2.28 34.92
CA PRO A 367 -34.29 -1.48 33.85
C PRO A 367 -33.44 -1.45 32.58
N GLY A 368 -34.10 -1.53 31.42
CA GLY A 368 -33.45 -1.54 30.10
C GLY A 368 -32.92 -2.90 29.63
N THR A 369 -32.82 -3.91 30.51
CA THR A 369 -32.33 -5.25 30.13
C THR A 369 -33.28 -5.94 29.15
N VAL A 370 -34.58 -5.92 29.47
CA VAL A 370 -35.63 -6.53 28.63
C VAL A 370 -35.69 -5.87 27.27
N ASP A 371 -35.70 -4.53 27.22
CA ASP A 371 -35.74 -3.77 25.97
C ASP A 371 -34.54 -4.07 25.08
N ALA A 372 -33.35 -4.20 25.66
CA ALA A 372 -32.13 -4.53 24.93
C ALA A 372 -32.17 -5.95 24.33
N TYR A 373 -32.56 -6.98 25.09
CA TYR A 373 -32.71 -8.34 24.54
C TYR A 373 -33.80 -8.42 23.47
N GLN A 374 -34.94 -7.76 23.68
CA GLN A 374 -36.01 -7.70 22.68
C GLN A 374 -35.54 -7.02 21.40
N LYS A 375 -34.77 -5.93 21.53
CA LYS A 375 -34.19 -5.23 20.39
C LYS A 375 -33.20 -6.10 19.62
N TYR A 376 -32.32 -6.82 20.33
CA TYR A 376 -31.44 -7.82 19.73
C TYR A 376 -32.22 -8.87 18.92
N LEU A 377 -33.17 -9.57 19.55
CA LEU A 377 -34.00 -10.60 18.91
C LEU A 377 -34.84 -10.05 17.75
N SER A 378 -35.26 -8.78 17.81
CA SER A 378 -36.02 -8.15 16.72
C SER A 378 -35.18 -7.90 15.45
N ILE A 379 -33.87 -7.77 15.60
CA ILE A 379 -32.93 -7.51 14.50
C ILE A 379 -32.31 -8.81 14.01
N ASP A 380 -31.89 -9.69 14.93
CA ASP A 380 -31.16 -10.93 14.65
C ASP A 380 -31.78 -12.13 15.41
N PRO A 381 -33.00 -12.57 15.03
CA PRO A 381 -33.74 -13.61 15.74
C PRO A 381 -33.09 -15.00 15.65
N ASP A 382 -32.27 -15.24 14.63
CA ASP A 382 -31.54 -16.50 14.42
C ASP A 382 -30.05 -16.35 14.77
N GLY A 383 -29.69 -15.26 15.46
CA GLY A 383 -28.31 -14.95 15.82
C GLY A 383 -27.71 -15.95 16.81
N VAL A 384 -26.38 -15.99 16.87
CA VAL A 384 -25.64 -16.95 17.73
C VAL A 384 -25.99 -16.85 19.21
N PHE A 385 -26.50 -15.70 19.67
CA PHE A 385 -26.92 -15.46 21.04
C PHE A 385 -28.44 -15.42 21.22
N ALA A 386 -29.24 -15.70 20.18
CA ALA A 386 -30.69 -15.61 20.24
C ALA A 386 -31.26 -16.54 21.32
N LYS A 387 -30.81 -17.79 21.34
CA LYS A 387 -31.25 -18.78 22.33
C LYS A 387 -30.98 -18.35 23.77
N ASP A 388 -29.79 -17.79 24.01
CA ASP A 388 -29.39 -17.27 25.33
C ASP A 388 -30.30 -16.11 25.76
N ALA A 389 -30.51 -15.13 24.87
CA ALA A 389 -31.40 -13.99 25.13
C ALA A 389 -32.84 -14.45 25.44
N GLU A 390 -33.36 -15.44 24.71
CA GLU A 390 -34.68 -16.04 24.96
C GLU A 390 -34.77 -16.72 26.32
N ASP A 391 -33.73 -17.45 26.72
CA ASP A 391 -33.69 -18.14 28.02
C ASP A 391 -33.62 -17.15 29.19
N VAL A 392 -32.83 -16.08 29.06
CA VAL A 392 -32.77 -15.02 30.07
C VAL A 392 -34.13 -14.33 30.22
N LEU A 393 -34.80 -13.97 29.12
CA LEU A 393 -36.13 -13.38 29.17
C LEU A 393 -37.17 -14.33 29.78
N THR A 394 -37.14 -15.61 29.39
CA THR A 394 -38.08 -16.62 29.88
C THR A 394 -37.90 -16.89 31.38
N SER A 395 -36.66 -17.01 31.85
CA SER A 395 -36.34 -17.22 33.28
C SER A 395 -36.76 -16.03 34.16
N ALA A 396 -36.73 -14.81 33.62
CA ALA A 396 -37.28 -13.61 34.24
C ALA A 396 -38.80 -13.45 34.09
N GLY A 397 -39.50 -14.44 33.50
CA GLY A 397 -40.93 -14.44 33.27
C GLY A 397 -41.41 -13.39 32.26
N GLN A 398 -40.52 -12.91 31.38
CA GLN A 398 -40.82 -11.92 30.35
C GLN A 398 -41.35 -12.59 29.09
N LYS A 399 -42.31 -11.95 28.42
CA LYS A 399 -42.82 -12.42 27.12
C LYS A 399 -41.89 -11.97 26.00
N ILE A 400 -41.43 -12.90 25.17
CA ILE A 400 -40.63 -12.58 23.96
C ILE A 400 -41.57 -12.00 22.90
N GLN A 401 -41.25 -10.80 22.39
CA GLN A 401 -42.01 -10.15 21.34
C GLN A 401 -41.56 -10.70 19.98
N THR A 402 -42.14 -11.81 19.55
CA THR A 402 -41.80 -12.40 18.25
C THR A 402 -42.31 -11.53 17.10
N ARG A 403 -41.39 -11.06 16.24
CA ARG A 403 -41.76 -10.60 14.88
C ARG A 403 -41.65 -11.79 13.95
N TYR A 404 -42.73 -12.56 13.83
CA TYR A 404 -42.84 -13.62 12.82
C TYR A 404 -42.76 -12.98 11.42
N LYS A 405 -41.58 -12.95 10.81
CA LYS A 405 -41.48 -12.77 9.35
C LYS A 405 -41.76 -14.13 8.73
N ALA A 406 -42.98 -14.33 8.25
CA ALA A 406 -43.31 -15.46 7.40
C ALA A 406 -42.26 -15.53 6.27
N LYS A 407 -41.54 -16.65 6.17
CA LYS A 407 -40.73 -16.95 4.99
C LYS A 407 -41.68 -16.94 3.78
N LYS A 408 -41.47 -16.03 2.84
CA LYS A 408 -42.11 -16.07 1.52
C LYS A 408 -41.34 -17.01 0.61
#